data_AF-A0A5C3R1X7-F1
#
_entry.id   AF-A0A5C3R1X7-F1
#
_cell.length_a   1.000
_cell.length_b   1.000
_cell.length_c   1.000
_cell.angle_alpha   90.00
_cell.angle_beta   90.00
_cell.angle_gamma   90.00
#
_symmetry.space_group_name_H-M   'P 1'
#
loop_
_entity.id
_entity.type
_entity.pdbx_description
1 polymer ?
#
loop_
_entity_poly.entity_id
_entity_poly.type
_entity_poly.pdbx_seq_one_letter_code
_entity_poly.pdbx_strand_id
1 'polypeptide(L)' 'MGALKLDPAVENFDRVRESSYKTYRFTRRTVISAFIGGVLLPATVYILSEATDRRHNWVARLRSEPLTRPLEESNS' A
#
# COMPACT_ATOMS: atom_id res chain seq x y z
N MET A 1 33.75 24.94 -11.70
CA MET A 1 32.52 25.04 -10.89
C MET A 1 31.47 25.74 -11.74
N GLY A 2 30.59 24.97 -12.40
CA GLY A 2 29.60 25.55 -13.31
C GLY A 2 28.50 26.25 -12.53
N ALA A 3 28.24 27.53 -12.84
CA ALA A 3 27.14 28.27 -12.24
C ALA A 3 25.82 27.66 -12.74
N LEU A 4 25.07 27.00 -11.84
CA LEU A 4 23.72 26.53 -12.11
C LEU A 4 22.84 27.75 -12.39
N LYS A 5 22.20 27.77 -13.55
CA LYS A 5 21.21 28.80 -13.88
C LYS A 5 19.98 28.55 -13.02
N LEU A 6 19.74 29.43 -12.07
CA LEU A 6 18.57 29.42 -11.21
C LEU A 6 17.32 29.64 -12.08
N ASP A 7 16.46 28.62 -12.19
CA ASP A 7 15.14 28.76 -12.80
C ASP A 7 14.12 29.08 -11.70
N PRO A 8 13.53 30.29 -11.70
CA PRO A 8 12.56 30.67 -10.69
C PRO A 8 11.32 29.76 -10.68
N ALA A 9 10.99 29.09 -11.78
CA ALA A 9 9.86 28.15 -11.82
C ALA A 9 10.13 26.91 -10.96
N VAL A 10 11.35 26.36 -11.04
CA VAL A 10 11.75 25.17 -10.29
C VAL A 10 11.83 25.47 -8.80
N GLU A 11 12.48 26.56 -8.41
CA GLU A 11 12.59 26.95 -7.00
C GLU A 11 11.22 27.23 -6.36
N ASN A 12 10.29 27.80 -7.13
CA ASN A 12 8.93 28.01 -6.65
C ASN A 12 8.17 26.70 -6.46
N PHE A 13 8.35 25.72 -7.35
CA PHE A 13 7.74 24.40 -7.20
C PHE A 13 8.28 23.67 -5.98
N ASP A 14 9.60 23.69 -5.78
CA ASP A 14 10.26 23.11 -4.62
C ASP A 14 9.76 23.78 -3.32
N ARG A 15 9.71 25.12 -3.29
CA ARG A 15 9.17 25.88 -2.17
C ARG A 15 7.70 25.55 -1.89
N VAL A 16 6.87 25.36 -2.92
CA VAL A 16 5.47 24.96 -2.74
C VAL A 16 5.38 23.56 -2.12
N ARG A 17 6.16 22.59 -2.61
CA ARG A 17 6.19 21.23 -2.05
C ARG A 17 6.66 21.22 -0.59
N GLU A 18 7.73 21.92 -0.29
CA GLU A 18 8.29 22.02 1.06
C GLU A 18 7.30 22.67 2.03
N SER A 19 6.58 23.70 1.59
CA SER A 19 5.62 24.43 2.44
C SER A 19 4.21 23.83 2.46
N SER A 20 3.94 22.77 1.70
CA SER A 20 2.60 22.22 1.51
C SER A 20 1.91 21.81 2.81
N TYR A 21 2.65 21.33 3.80
CA TYR A 21 2.09 20.93 5.10
C TYR A 21 1.52 22.11 5.91
N LYS A 22 2.04 23.33 5.70
CA LYS A 22 1.63 24.52 6.46
C LYS A 22 0.23 24.98 6.08
N THR A 23 -0.17 24.76 4.82
CA THR A 23 -1.46 25.19 4.27
C THR A 23 -2.45 24.02 4.15
N TYR A 24 -2.05 22.81 4.56
CA TYR A 24 -2.87 21.63 4.44
C TYR A 24 -4.14 21.72 5.29
N ARG A 25 -5.28 21.30 4.72
CA ARG A 25 -6.57 21.22 5.41
C ARG A 25 -7.21 19.86 5.16
N PHE A 26 -7.74 19.24 6.22
CA PHE A 26 -8.54 18.03 6.10
C PHE A 26 -9.91 18.36 5.50
N THR A 27 -10.01 18.24 4.19
CA THR A 27 -11.30 18.28 3.48
C THR A 27 -11.86 16.88 3.33
N ARG A 28 -13.17 16.75 3.10
CA ARG A 28 -13.82 15.44 2.88
C ARG A 28 -13.12 14.63 1.79
N ARG A 29 -12.70 15.28 0.70
CA ARG A 29 -12.00 14.61 -0.41
C ARG A 29 -10.62 14.10 0.03
N THR A 30 -9.84 14.95 0.69
CA THR A 30 -8.48 14.59 1.13
C THR A 30 -8.49 13.48 2.18
N VAL A 31 -9.44 13.53 3.11
CA VAL A 31 -9.63 12.47 4.12
C VAL A 31 -10.00 11.14 3.46
N ILE A 32 -10.92 11.16 2.48
CA ILE A 32 -11.28 9.94 1.73
C ILE A 32 -10.06 9.38 1.00
N SER A 33 -9.29 10.20 0.29
CA SER A 33 -8.09 9.74 -0.41
C SER A 33 -7.05 9.14 0.55
N ALA A 34 -6.82 9.80 1.69
CA ALA A 34 -5.90 9.31 2.71
C ALA A 34 -6.38 8.00 3.34
N PHE A 35 -7.68 7.87 3.61
CA PHE A 35 -8.26 6.65 4.16
C PHE A 35 -8.20 5.49 3.16
N ILE A 36 -8.52 5.74 1.88
CA ILE A 36 -8.45 4.72 0.84
C ILE A 36 -7.01 4.24 0.67
N GLY A 37 -6.05 5.15 0.52
CA GLY A 37 -4.66 4.79 0.27
C GLY A 37 -3.95 4.22 1.52
N GLY A 38 -4.23 4.78 2.69
CA GLY A 38 -3.53 4.44 3.93
C GLY A 38 -4.12 3.28 4.71
N VAL A 39 -5.43 2.99 4.55
CA VAL A 39 -6.12 1.97 5.33
C VAL A 39 -6.82 0.96 4.44
N LEU A 40 -7.71 1.42 3.56
CA LEU A 40 -8.56 0.52 2.78
C LEU A 40 -7.71 -0.42 1.91
N LEU A 41 -6.79 0.14 1.13
CA LEU A 41 -5.94 -0.62 0.21
C LEU A 41 -5.09 -1.67 0.93
N PRO A 42 -4.26 -1.34 1.95
CA PRO A 42 -3.48 -2.35 2.65
C PRO A 42 -4.33 -3.37 3.39
N ALA A 43 -5.45 -2.96 4.00
CA ALA A 43 -6.35 -3.88 4.69
C ALA A 43 -6.98 -4.89 3.73
N THR A 44 -7.45 -4.44 2.55
CA THR A 44 -8.00 -5.33 1.53
C THR A 44 -6.96 -6.32 1.02
N VAL A 45 -5.74 -5.86 0.75
CA VAL A 45 -4.65 -6.76 0.33
C VAL A 45 -4.36 -7.80 1.41
N TYR A 46 -4.21 -7.38 2.66
CA TYR A 46 -3.96 -8.29 3.78
C TYR A 46 -5.05 -9.35 3.93
N ILE A 47 -6.32 -8.95 3.91
CA ILE A 47 -7.46 -9.87 4.06
C ILE A 47 -7.50 -10.89 2.90
N LEU A 48 -7.26 -10.43 1.66
CA LEU A 48 -7.23 -11.32 0.50
C LEU A 48 -6.04 -12.29 0.55
N SER A 49 -4.88 -11.81 0.98
CA SER A 49 -3.70 -12.65 1.17
C SER A 49 -3.96 -13.70 2.25
N GLU A 50 -4.47 -13.30 3.41
CA GLU A 50 -4.81 -14.19 4.53
C GLU A 50 -5.85 -15.23 4.13
N ALA A 51 -6.92 -14.82 3.43
CA ALA A 51 -7.94 -15.76 2.94
C ALA A 51 -7.36 -16.77 1.95
N THR A 52 -6.41 -16.33 1.11
CA THR A 52 -5.75 -17.19 0.13
C THR A 52 -4.78 -18.16 0.79
N ASP A 53 -3.99 -17.69 1.76
CA ASP A 53 -3.00 -18.47 2.51
C ASP A 53 -3.65 -19.51 3.43
N ARG A 54 -4.77 -19.15 4.07
CA ARG A 54 -5.58 -20.12 4.82
C ARG A 54 -6.09 -21.24 3.95
N ARG A 55 -6.50 -20.92 2.72
CA ARG A 55 -7.07 -21.89 1.78
C ARG A 55 -6.02 -22.77 1.11
N HIS A 56 -4.85 -22.24 0.79
CA HIS A 56 -3.85 -22.93 0.00
C HIS A 56 -2.54 -23.11 0.77
N ASN A 57 -2.12 -24.36 0.95
CA ASN A 57 -0.82 -24.68 1.54
C ASN A 57 0.05 -25.38 0.50
N TRP A 58 1.10 -24.69 0.07
CA TRP A 58 2.04 -25.14 -0.94
C TRP A 58 3.30 -25.75 -0.31
N VAL A 59 3.44 -25.69 1.02
CA VAL A 59 4.62 -26.16 1.74
C VAL A 59 4.71 -27.67 1.63
N ALA A 60 5.83 -28.15 1.09
CA ALA A 60 6.18 -29.57 0.96
C ALA A 60 5.18 -30.45 0.15
N ARG A 61 4.36 -29.87 -0.73
CA ARG A 61 3.42 -30.62 -1.58
C ARG A 61 4.10 -31.21 -2.82
N LEU A 62 3.75 -32.45 -3.16
CA LEU A 62 4.15 -33.12 -4.41
C LEU A 62 3.33 -32.58 -5.60
N ARG A 63 3.88 -32.68 -6.83
CA ARG A 63 3.25 -32.15 -8.07
C ARG A 63 1.82 -32.67 -8.32
N SER A 64 1.50 -33.87 -7.84
CA SER A 64 0.21 -34.53 -8.04
C SER A 64 -0.79 -34.31 -6.89
N GLU A 65 -0.41 -33.59 -5.83
CA GLU A 65 -1.27 -33.40 -4.66
C GLU A 65 -2.09 -32.11 -4.73
N PRO A 66 -3.30 -32.10 -4.14
CA PRO A 66 -4.10 -30.89 -4.05
C PRO A 66 -3.45 -29.86 -3.13
N LEU A 67 -3.47 -28.58 -3.55
CA LEU A 67 -2.92 -27.44 -2.81
C LEU A 67 -3.85 -26.91 -1.73
N THR A 68 -5.08 -27.43 -1.64
CA THR A 68 -6.06 -27.02 -0.64
C THR A 68 -5.69 -27.59 0.72
N ARG A 69 -5.78 -26.77 1.78
CA ARG A 69 -5.50 -27.22 3.14
C ARG A 69 -6.47 -28.36 3.55
N PRO A 70 -5.99 -29.46 4.16
CA PRO A 70 -6.85 -30.55 4.63
C PRO A 70 -7.80 -30.07 5.74
N LEU A 71 -9.03 -30.63 5.77
CA LEU A 71 -10.07 -30.26 6.75
C LEU A 71 -9.74 -30.65 8.20
N GLU A 72 -8.76 -31.53 8.41
CA GLU A 72 -8.39 -32.08 9.71
C GLU A 72 -7.61 -31.08 10.60
N GLU A 73 -6.85 -30.16 10.00
CA GLU A 73 -6.08 -29.11 10.71
C GLU A 73 -6.95 -27.94 11.23
N SER A 74 -8.25 -27.91 10.90
CA SER A 74 -9.14 -26.79 11.28
C SER A 74 -9.70 -26.89 12.71
N ASN A 75 -9.55 -28.03 13.40
CA ASN A 75 -10.17 -28.32 14.71
C ASN A 75 -9.16 -28.38 15.88
N SER A 76 -7.92 -27.91 15.69
CA SER A 76 -6.86 -27.88 16.71
C SER A 76 -6.52 -26.46 17.14
#